data_AF-A0A1Q5XNM9-F1
#
_entry.id   AF-A0A1Q5XNM9-F1
#
_cell.length_a   1.000
_cell.length_b   1.000
_cell.length_c   1.000
_cell.angle_alpha   90.00
_cell.angle_beta   90.00
_cell.angle_gamma   90.00
#
_symmetry.space_group_name_H-M   'P 1'
#
loop_
_entity.id
_entity.type
_entity.pdbx_description
1 polymer ?
#
loop_
_entity_poly.entity_id
_entity_poly.type
_entity_poly.pdbx_seq_one_letter_code
_entity_poly.pdbx_strand_id
1 'polypeptide(L)'
;MARTKTQKALLRAERSGTWCAERNRRQNDQYGVISQHVRVTPSKQQKLNKVKHKERIFQDGAPFACLENIAKFTIVVIQKYWTKSKV
;
A
#
# COMPACT_ATOMS: atom_id res chain seq x y z
N MET A 1 15.41 -24.29 22.74
CA MET A 1 15.94 -24.51 21.37
C MET A 1 17.26 -25.26 21.45
N ALA A 2 17.45 -26.28 20.62
CA ALA A 2 18.75 -26.93 20.52
C ALA A 2 19.76 -26.02 19.81
N ARG A 3 20.99 -25.94 20.32
CA ARG A 3 22.08 -25.19 19.66
C ARG A 3 22.50 -25.87 18.37
N THR A 4 22.85 -25.07 17.36
CA THR A 4 23.34 -25.59 16.08
C THR A 4 24.72 -26.24 16.24
N LYS A 5 25.09 -27.12 15.32
CA LYS A 5 26.40 -27.80 15.33
C LYS A 5 27.57 -26.80 15.30
N THR A 6 27.44 -25.74 14.51
CA THR A 6 28.43 -24.65 14.39
C THR A 6 28.66 -23.93 15.72
N GLN A 7 27.59 -23.58 16.43
CA GLN A 7 27.70 -22.91 17.73
C GLN A 7 28.39 -23.81 18.77
N LYS A 8 28.12 -25.11 18.74
CA LYS A 8 28.79 -26.08 19.62
C LYS A 8 30.27 -26.21 19.31
N ALA A 9 30.65 -26.21 18.03
CA ALA A 9 32.05 -26.28 17.60
C ALA A 9 32.87 -25.06 18.05
N LEU A 10 32.33 -23.86 17.86
CA LEU A 10 32.96 -22.60 18.30
C LEU A 10 33.20 -22.58 19.82
N LEU A 11 32.17 -22.91 20.61
CA LEU A 11 32.28 -22.95 22.06
C LEU A 11 33.27 -24.01 22.56
N ARG A 12 33.36 -25.15 21.88
CA ARG A 12 34.36 -26.17 22.22
C ARG A 12 35.76 -25.63 21.99
N ALA A 13 35.99 -25.00 20.85
CA ALA A 13 37.27 -24.42 20.46
C ALA A 13 37.71 -23.29 21.41
N GLU A 14 36.79 -22.42 21.82
CA GLU A 14 37.04 -21.37 22.82
C GLU A 14 37.48 -21.94 24.16
N ARG A 15 36.85 -23.03 24.62
CA ARG A 15 37.20 -23.69 25.88
C ARG A 15 38.54 -24.41 25.84
N SER A 16 38.87 -25.06 24.72
CA SER A 16 40.13 -25.79 24.57
C SER A 16 41.28 -24.93 24.08
N GLY A 17 41.05 -23.66 23.75
CA GLY A 17 42.06 -22.78 23.16
C GLY A 17 42.55 -23.23 21.78
N THR A 18 41.83 -24.15 21.14
CA THR A 18 42.21 -24.74 19.85
C THR A 18 41.58 -24.00 18.68
N TRP A 19 42.24 -24.04 17.53
CA TRP A 19 41.72 -23.47 16.30
C TRP A 19 40.52 -24.26 15.75
N CYS A 20 39.58 -23.57 15.11
CA CYS A 20 38.35 -24.16 14.55
C CYS A 20 38.01 -23.44 13.23
N ALA A 21 37.76 -24.22 12.18
CA ALA A 21 37.55 -23.71 10.83
C ALA A 21 36.30 -22.80 10.74
N GLU A 22 35.27 -23.09 11.54
CA GLU A 22 34.03 -22.31 11.63
C GLU A 22 34.28 -20.86 12.08
N ARG A 23 35.39 -20.58 12.77
CA ARG A 23 35.77 -19.22 13.19
C ARG A 23 36.15 -18.32 12.01
N ASN A 24 36.60 -18.90 10.90
CA ASN A 24 36.92 -18.16 9.67
C ASN A 24 35.69 -17.90 8.79
N ARG A 25 34.54 -18.49 9.12
CA ARG A 25 33.29 -18.17 8.41
C ARG A 25 32.92 -16.72 8.74
N ARG A 26 32.46 -16.00 7.71
CA ARG A 26 31.98 -14.63 7.84
C ARG A 26 30.92 -14.55 8.94
N GLN A 27 31.18 -13.73 9.96
CA GLN A 27 30.28 -13.55 11.08
C GLN A 27 29.21 -12.52 10.70
N ASN A 28 28.01 -12.66 11.28
CA ASN A 28 26.88 -11.79 10.97
C ASN A 28 27.16 -10.31 11.29
N ASP A 29 28.10 -10.01 12.18
CA ASP A 29 28.55 -8.65 12.49
C ASP A 29 29.09 -7.93 11.23
N GLN A 30 29.64 -8.68 10.27
CA GLN A 30 30.12 -8.15 8.98
C GLN A 30 28.97 -7.79 8.03
N TYR A 31 27.75 -8.24 8.31
CA TYR A 31 26.52 -7.97 7.55
C TYR A 31 25.55 -7.04 8.31
N GLY A 32 25.85 -6.68 9.56
CA GLY A 32 24.92 -6.00 10.47
C GLY A 32 24.72 -4.51 10.19
N VAL A 33 25.62 -3.87 9.43
CA VAL A 33 25.57 -2.41 9.19
C VAL A 33 24.40 -2.04 8.27
N ILE A 34 24.02 -2.90 7.33
CA ILE A 34 22.90 -2.68 6.40
C ILE A 34 22.28 -4.03 6.07
N SER A 35 20.95 -4.16 6.23
CA SER A 35 20.25 -5.37 5.79
C SER A 35 20.48 -5.61 4.30
N GLN A 36 20.99 -6.79 3.95
CA GLN A 36 21.38 -7.15 2.58
C GLN A 36 20.18 -7.38 1.65
N HIS A 37 18.94 -7.40 2.16
CA HIS A 37 17.79 -7.60 1.30
C HIS A 37 17.59 -6.39 0.38
N VAL A 38 17.27 -6.67 -0.89
CA VAL A 38 16.82 -5.64 -1.81
C VAL A 38 15.47 -5.13 -1.33
N ARG A 39 15.40 -3.84 -1.00
CA ARG A 39 14.12 -3.18 -0.73
C ARG A 39 13.41 -2.95 -2.05
N VAL A 40 12.36 -3.73 -2.30
CA VAL A 40 11.53 -3.59 -3.50
C VAL A 40 10.35 -2.68 -3.17
N THR A 41 10.16 -1.65 -4.00
CA THR A 41 8.99 -0.79 -3.90
C THR A 41 7.73 -1.61 -4.23
N PRO A 42 6.64 -1.50 -3.44
CA PRO A 42 5.44 -2.30 -3.67
C PRO A 42 4.82 -2.01 -5.04
N SER A 43 4.27 -3.06 -5.65
CA SER A 43 3.62 -2.99 -6.96
C SER A 43 2.33 -2.17 -6.93
N LYS A 44 1.83 -1.77 -8.11
CA LYS A 44 0.56 -1.04 -8.24
C LYS A 44 -0.60 -1.77 -7.57
N GLN A 45 -0.68 -3.09 -7.73
CA GLN A 45 -1.72 -3.92 -7.09
C GLN A 45 -1.58 -3.93 -5.56
N GLN A 46 -0.36 -4.06 -5.03
CA GLN A 46 -0.11 -4.03 -3.59
C GLN A 46 -0.42 -2.66 -2.97
N LYS A 47 -0.24 -1.57 -3.73
CA LYS A 47 -0.61 -0.21 -3.30
C LYS A 47 -2.12 0.02 -3.32
N LEU A 48 -2.82 -0.42 -4.38
CA LEU A 48 -4.27 -0.24 -4.53
C LEU A 48 -5.08 -1.04 -3.51
N ASN A 49 -4.62 -2.26 -3.19
CA ASN A 49 -5.28 -3.11 -2.18
C ASN A 49 -5.01 -2.64 -0.75
N LYS A 50 -4.08 -1.69 -0.56
CA LYS A 50 -3.76 -1.11 0.74
C LYS A 50 -4.66 0.10 0.98
N VAL A 51 -5.88 -0.15 1.46
CA VAL A 51 -6.80 0.91 1.90
C VAL A 51 -6.24 1.53 3.19
N LYS A 52 -5.31 2.48 3.05
CA LYS A 52 -4.67 3.18 4.18
C LYS A 52 -5.59 4.25 4.78
N HIS A 53 -6.40 4.90 3.94
CA HIS A 53 -7.35 5.93 4.33
C HIS A 53 -8.70 5.55 3.75
N LYS A 54 -9.70 5.29 4.61
CA LYS A 54 -11.08 5.11 4.17
C LYS A 54 -11.68 6.51 4.00
N GLU A 55 -12.02 6.90 2.79
CA GLU A 55 -12.87 8.07 2.62
C GLU A 55 -14.22 7.79 3.29
N ARG A 56 -14.60 8.68 4.19
CA ARG A 56 -15.92 8.67 4.80
C ARG A 56 -16.87 9.22 3.75
N ILE A 57 -17.54 8.32 3.03
CA ILE A 57 -18.64 8.69 2.14
C ILE A 57 -19.83 9.05 3.05
N PHE A 58 -19.81 10.25 3.62
CA PHE A 58 -21.02 10.89 4.12
C PHE A 58 -21.69 11.55 2.93
N GLN A 59 -22.72 10.91 2.40
CA GLN A 59 -23.70 11.49 1.49
C GLN A 59 -24.99 11.74 2.27
N ASP A 60 -24.90 12.54 3.34
CA ASP A 60 -26.06 13.19 3.94
C ASP A 60 -26.07 14.66 3.46
N GLY A 61 -26.95 14.96 2.52
CA GLY A 61 -27.35 16.33 2.14
C GLY A 61 -26.56 17.00 1.00
N ALA A 62 -27.13 16.95 -0.21
CA ALA A 62 -26.79 17.74 -1.42
C ALA A 62 -26.74 19.27 -1.13
N PRO A 63 -26.22 20.21 -1.99
CA PRO A 63 -26.68 20.43 -3.39
C PRO A 63 -25.81 21.36 -4.30
N PHE A 64 -24.96 20.86 -5.22
CA PHE A 64 -24.39 21.76 -6.25
C PHE A 64 -24.14 21.03 -7.58
N ALA A 65 -25.00 21.28 -8.58
CA ALA A 65 -24.72 21.20 -10.04
C ALA A 65 -25.96 20.89 -10.92
N CYS A 66 -27.17 21.35 -10.58
CA CYS A 66 -28.33 21.20 -11.47
C CYS A 66 -29.12 22.50 -11.68
N LEU A 67 -28.44 23.63 -11.92
CA LEU A 67 -29.12 24.88 -12.29
C LEU A 67 -29.14 25.15 -13.81
N GLU A 68 -28.26 24.53 -14.60
CA GLU A 68 -28.22 24.78 -16.06
C GLU A 68 -29.23 23.97 -16.87
N ASN A 69 -29.72 22.85 -16.33
CA ASN A 69 -30.63 21.95 -17.07
C ASN A 69 -32.11 22.28 -16.86
N ILE A 70 -32.48 22.95 -15.77
CA ILE A 70 -33.89 23.28 -15.48
C ILE A 70 -34.38 24.40 -16.42
N ALA A 71 -33.55 25.42 -16.68
CA ALA A 71 -33.91 26.54 -17.56
C ALA A 71 -34.12 26.12 -19.02
N LYS A 72 -33.36 25.13 -19.51
CA LYS A 72 -33.53 24.60 -20.87
C LYS A 72 -34.81 23.79 -20.99
N PHE A 73 -35.16 23.02 -19.95
CA PHE A 73 -36.36 22.18 -19.97
C PHE A 73 -37.64 23.01 -19.92
N THR A 74 -37.67 24.08 -19.10
CA THR A 74 -38.85 24.95 -19.00
C THR A 74 -39.09 25.76 -20.28
N ILE A 75 -38.06 26.29 -20.93
CA ILE A 75 -38.21 27.01 -22.21
C ILE A 75 -38.73 26.09 -23.31
N VAL A 76 -38.18 24.89 -23.46
CA VAL A 76 -38.63 23.92 -24.48
C VAL A 76 -40.07 23.50 -24.24
N VAL A 77 -40.45 23.27 -22.97
CA VAL A 77 -41.82 22.92 -22.60
C VAL A 77 -42.77 24.06 -22.95
N ILE A 78 -42.48 25.31 -22.53
CA ILE A 78 -43.33 26.47 -22.82
C ILE A 78 -43.51 26.69 -24.33
N GLN A 79 -42.43 26.56 -25.12
CA GLN A 79 -42.45 26.78 -26.57
C GLN A 79 -43.22 25.68 -27.33
N LYS A 80 -43.22 24.44 -26.79
CA LYS A 80 -44.01 23.32 -27.32
C LYS A 80 -45.50 23.46 -27.03
N TYR A 81 -45.88 24.03 -25.88
CA TYR A 81 -47.29 24.29 -25.56
C TYR A 81 -47.85 25.55 -26.25
N TRP A 82 -47.01 26.56 -26.51
CA TRP A 82 -47.44 27.78 -27.20
C TRP A 82 -47.70 27.58 -28.71
N THR A 83 -46.89 26.75 -29.38
CA THR A 83 -47.07 26.45 -30.82
C THR A 83 -48.28 25.56 -31.11
N LYS A 84 -48.71 24.75 -30.14
CA LYS A 84 -49.87 23.85 -30.28
C LYS A 84 -51.23 24.55 -30.12
N SER A 85 -51.24 25.78 -29.62
CA SER A 85 -52.47 26.56 -29.37
C SER A 85 -52.78 27.58 -30.48
N LYS A 86 -52.00 27.61 -31.56
CA LYS A 86 -52.13 28.54 -32.70
C LYS A 86 -52.49 27.85 -34.04
N VAL A 87 -52.94 26.61 -34.01
CA VAL A 87 -53.51 25.87 -35.16
C VAL A 87 -54.98 25.59 -34.85
#